data_AF-A0A7E4UP06-F1
#
_entry.id   AF-A0A7E4UP06-F1
#
_cell.length_a   1.000
_cell.length_b   1.000
_cell.length_c   1.000
_cell.angle_alpha   90.00
_cell.angle_beta   90.00
_cell.angle_gamma   90.00
#
_symmetry.space_group_name_H-M   'P 1'
#
loop_
_entity.id
_entity.type
_entity.pdbx_description
1 polymer ?
#
loop_
_entity_poly.entity_id
_entity_poly.type
_entity_poly.pdbx_seq_one_letter_code
_entity_poly.pdbx_strand_id
1 'polypeptide(L)'
;MCDFASEDETEYGVTPYEEEERVRYGGALAACDDDEEEEEDDDEDKRLVAERERKKAEVRKRLEEAGRMKKAKKGFLTPERKKKLRKLLMLKAAEDLKQQQMLKEQERQRILQERILPLPEDFDSLDTDELRELAQEFAEHILELESHKYDLSYDVRQKDFEINELTIAVNDLRGKFVKPTLKKVSKTDSKFNKIKKSTNAKVDFRSNLKNVDTNKFALDDEKTESNKADWAK
;
A
#
# COMPACT_ATOMS: atom_id res chain seq x y z
N MET A 1 -10.55 7.16 -60.73
CA MET A 1 -9.37 6.30 -60.95
C MET A 1 -8.57 6.35 -59.68
N CYS A 2 -8.68 5.28 -58.91
CA CYS A 2 -7.80 4.98 -57.78
C CYS A 2 -6.39 4.65 -58.30
N ASP A 3 -5.45 4.57 -57.36
CA ASP A 3 -4.14 3.90 -57.44
C ASP A 3 -2.92 4.83 -57.54
N PHE A 4 -2.46 5.28 -56.38
CA PHE A 4 -1.03 5.27 -56.07
C PHE A 4 -0.86 5.05 -54.56
N ALA A 5 -0.98 3.78 -54.16
CA ALA A 5 -0.59 3.30 -52.85
C ALA A 5 0.94 3.22 -52.80
N SER A 6 1.55 3.90 -51.85
CA SER A 6 2.91 3.66 -51.39
C SER A 6 2.96 4.11 -49.93
N GLU A 7 2.42 3.24 -49.08
CA GLU A 7 2.62 3.29 -47.64
C GLU A 7 4.07 2.85 -47.39
N ASP A 8 4.97 3.81 -47.18
CA ASP A 8 6.28 3.54 -46.61
C ASP A 8 6.10 3.50 -45.08
N GLU A 9 5.65 2.34 -44.60
CA GLU A 9 5.66 2.01 -43.18
C GLU A 9 7.12 1.94 -42.73
N THR A 10 7.62 3.04 -42.17
CA THR A 10 8.84 3.02 -41.36
C THR A 10 8.53 2.26 -40.08
N GLU A 11 8.77 0.96 -40.15
CA GLU A 11 8.83 -0.01 -39.06
C GLU A 11 9.79 0.53 -37.99
N TYR A 12 9.24 1.25 -37.00
CA TYR A 12 9.92 1.52 -35.75
C TYR A 12 10.14 0.17 -35.07
N GLY A 13 11.34 -0.37 -35.26
CA GLY A 13 11.81 -1.59 -34.64
C GLY A 13 11.54 -1.56 -33.14
N VAL A 14 10.59 -2.38 -32.72
CA VAL A 14 10.40 -2.76 -31.33
C VAL A 14 11.68 -3.47 -30.93
N THR A 15 12.57 -2.77 -30.21
CA THR A 15 13.69 -3.42 -29.54
C THR A 15 13.10 -4.55 -28.71
N PRO A 16 13.52 -5.82 -28.91
CA PRO A 16 13.13 -6.89 -28.02
C PRO A 16 13.59 -6.46 -26.63
N TYR A 17 12.64 -6.07 -25.79
CA TYR A 17 12.87 -5.94 -24.37
C TYR A 17 13.23 -7.36 -23.96
N GLU A 18 14.52 -7.63 -23.80
CA GLU A 18 14.98 -8.85 -23.15
C GLU A 18 14.13 -8.95 -21.89
N GLU A 19 13.38 -10.05 -21.82
CA GLU A 19 12.61 -10.40 -20.65
C GLU A 19 13.65 -10.68 -19.58
N GLU A 20 14.14 -9.59 -18.93
CA GLU A 20 14.93 -9.67 -17.72
C GLU A 20 14.08 -10.51 -16.79
N GLU A 21 14.49 -11.76 -16.67
CA GLU A 21 13.95 -12.75 -15.80
C GLU A 21 13.97 -12.09 -14.42
N ARG A 22 12.84 -11.49 -14.02
CA ARG A 22 12.70 -10.85 -12.72
C ARG A 22 13.04 -11.93 -11.73
N VAL A 23 14.27 -11.89 -11.23
CA VAL A 23 14.79 -12.84 -10.27
C VAL A 23 13.84 -12.79 -9.11
N ARG A 24 12.98 -13.81 -9.04
CA ARG A 24 11.98 -13.92 -7.99
C ARG A 24 12.75 -14.38 -6.76
N TYR A 25 13.40 -13.43 -6.10
CA TYR A 25 14.22 -13.68 -4.94
C TYR A 25 13.35 -14.35 -3.87
N GLY A 26 13.61 -15.64 -3.62
CA GLY A 26 12.76 -16.49 -2.78
C GLY A 26 12.58 -17.94 -3.27
N GLY A 27 13.00 -18.27 -4.49
CA GLY A 27 13.20 -19.66 -4.93
C GLY A 27 14.52 -20.24 -4.38
N ALA A 28 14.56 -21.55 -4.12
CA ALA A 28 15.81 -22.22 -3.79
C ALA A 28 16.73 -22.18 -5.02
N LEU A 29 17.88 -21.52 -4.92
CA LEU A 29 18.92 -21.66 -5.93
C LEU A 29 19.32 -23.13 -5.99
N ALA A 30 19.31 -23.70 -7.20
CA ALA A 30 19.92 -24.98 -7.47
C ALA A 30 21.41 -24.86 -7.15
N ALA A 31 21.94 -25.85 -6.42
CA ALA A 31 23.35 -25.94 -6.11
C ALA A 31 24.17 -25.93 -7.40
N CYS A 32 25.01 -24.91 -7.56
CA CYS A 32 26.16 -24.97 -8.44
C CYS A 32 27.21 -25.78 -7.68
N ASP A 33 27.46 -27.00 -8.16
CA ASP A 33 28.64 -27.78 -7.82
C ASP A 33 29.87 -27.05 -8.38
N ASP A 34 30.58 -26.29 -7.55
CA ASP A 34 31.99 -25.93 -7.77
C ASP A 34 32.75 -26.38 -6.50
N ASP A 35 33.20 -27.63 -6.54
CA ASP A 35 34.16 -28.24 -5.61
C ASP A 35 35.55 -27.65 -5.90
N GLU A 36 35.97 -26.57 -5.22
CA GLU A 36 37.38 -26.26 -4.96
C GLU A 36 37.55 -25.73 -3.53
N GLU A 37 38.51 -26.33 -2.83
CA GLU A 37 38.77 -26.28 -1.37
C GLU A 37 39.04 -24.86 -0.81
N GLU A 38 38.27 -24.44 0.20
CA GLU A 38 38.69 -23.48 1.24
C GLU A 38 38.26 -24.00 2.63
N GLU A 39 38.91 -25.07 3.07
CA GLU A 39 38.81 -25.61 4.43
C GLU A 39 39.77 -24.86 5.38
N GLU A 40 39.56 -23.56 5.60
CA GLU A 40 40.31 -22.81 6.62
C GLU A 40 39.63 -21.49 7.09
N ASP A 41 38.31 -21.49 7.36
CA ASP A 41 37.64 -20.45 8.21
C ASP A 41 36.36 -20.99 8.92
N ASP A 42 36.31 -22.31 9.07
CA ASP A 42 35.11 -23.06 9.40
C ASP A 42 34.64 -22.87 10.85
N ASP A 43 35.56 -22.49 11.75
CA ASP A 43 35.29 -22.29 13.18
C ASP A 43 34.70 -20.91 13.51
N GLU A 44 35.05 -19.86 12.77
CA GLU A 44 34.55 -18.51 13.02
C GLU A 44 33.11 -18.36 12.48
N ASP A 45 32.83 -18.93 11.32
CA ASP A 45 31.48 -19.01 10.77
C ASP A 45 30.55 -19.88 11.61
N LYS A 46 31.03 -21.02 12.12
CA LYS A 46 30.26 -21.83 13.08
C LYS A 46 29.95 -21.06 14.37
N ARG A 47 30.89 -20.23 14.87
CA ARG A 47 30.65 -19.36 16.03
C ARG A 47 29.64 -18.26 15.70
N LEU A 48 29.72 -17.63 14.54
CA LEU A 48 28.80 -16.58 14.08
C LEU A 48 27.38 -17.13 13.90
N VAL A 49 27.24 -18.31 13.28
CA VAL A 49 25.97 -19.02 13.12
C VAL A 49 25.41 -19.41 14.48
N ALA A 50 26.20 -20.01 15.37
CA ALA A 50 25.77 -20.36 16.73
C ALA A 50 25.35 -19.13 17.55
N GLU A 51 26.07 -18.00 17.41
CA GLU A 51 25.72 -16.74 18.06
C GLU A 51 24.41 -16.16 17.51
N ARG A 52 24.20 -16.24 16.19
CA ARG A 52 22.95 -15.84 15.51
C ARG A 52 21.78 -16.73 15.93
N GLU A 53 21.99 -18.04 16.04
CA GLU A 53 20.99 -18.99 16.54
C GLU A 53 20.65 -18.76 18.02
N ARG A 54 21.64 -18.44 18.86
CA ARG A 54 21.43 -18.06 20.26
C ARG A 54 20.58 -16.78 20.37
N LYS A 55 20.94 -15.75 19.58
CA LYS A 55 20.17 -14.49 19.49
C LYS A 55 18.73 -14.75 19.00
N LYS A 56 18.54 -15.61 18.00
CA LYS A 56 17.23 -16.01 17.47
C LYS A 56 16.39 -16.78 18.49
N ALA A 57 17.00 -17.70 19.25
CA ALA A 57 16.33 -18.44 20.31
C ALA A 57 15.92 -17.53 21.47
N GLU A 58 16.76 -16.56 21.83
CA GLU A 58 16.47 -15.54 22.84
C GLU A 58 15.31 -14.63 22.41
N VAL A 59 15.33 -14.12 21.18
CA VAL A 59 14.23 -13.31 20.62
C VAL A 59 12.93 -14.10 20.58
N ARG A 60 12.98 -15.37 20.18
CA ARG A 60 11.82 -16.27 20.15
C ARG A 60 11.26 -16.52 21.55
N LYS A 61 12.13 -16.79 22.53
CA LYS A 61 11.76 -16.98 23.94
C LYS A 61 11.12 -15.71 24.50
N ARG A 62 11.70 -14.54 24.23
CA ARG A 62 11.15 -13.23 24.61
C ARG A 62 9.78 -12.96 23.98
N LEU A 63 9.59 -13.31 22.71
CA LEU A 63 8.29 -13.19 22.02
C LEU A 63 7.23 -14.15 22.59
N GLU A 64 7.62 -15.38 22.93
CA GLU A 64 6.73 -16.38 23.53
C GLU A 64 6.32 -15.99 24.97
N GLU A 65 7.27 -15.50 25.77
CA GLU A 65 7.04 -14.97 27.11
C GLU A 65 6.16 -13.72 27.08
N ALA A 66 6.40 -12.78 26.16
CA ALA A 66 5.52 -11.64 25.94
C ALA A 66 4.11 -12.07 25.50
N GLY A 67 3.99 -13.16 24.72
CA GLY A 67 2.73 -13.78 24.34
C GLY A 67 1.98 -14.42 25.54
N ARG A 68 2.70 -15.06 26.46
CA ARG A 68 2.16 -15.61 27.71
C ARG A 68 1.72 -14.52 28.69
N MET A 69 2.53 -13.47 28.88
CA MET A 69 2.21 -12.36 29.78
C MET A 69 0.96 -11.58 29.34
N LYS A 70 0.68 -11.51 28.03
CA LYS A 70 -0.56 -10.90 27.49
C LYS A 70 -1.84 -11.67 27.88
N LYS A 71 -1.74 -12.95 28.24
CA LYS A 71 -2.88 -13.77 28.68
C LYS A 71 -3.17 -13.64 30.17
N ALA A 72 -2.23 -13.12 30.96
CA ALA A 72 -2.32 -13.09 32.43
C ALA A 72 -2.92 -11.80 33.03
N LYS A 73 -3.04 -10.70 32.27
CA LYS A 73 -3.59 -9.44 32.81
C LYS A 73 -5.11 -9.36 32.68
N LYS A 74 -5.80 -9.84 33.73
CA LYS A 74 -7.23 -9.64 33.99
C LYS A 74 -7.43 -8.24 34.62
N GLY A 75 -8.17 -7.37 33.93
CA GLY A 75 -8.98 -6.31 34.57
C GLY A 75 -8.35 -4.93 34.82
N PHE A 76 -8.41 -4.04 33.81
CA PHE A 76 -8.59 -2.59 34.06
C PHE A 76 -9.75 -2.01 33.22
N LEU A 77 -10.08 -2.67 32.11
CA LEU A 77 -11.10 -2.21 31.17
C LEU A 77 -12.03 -3.36 30.82
N THR A 78 -13.35 -3.11 30.79
CA THR A 78 -14.30 -4.09 30.26
C THR A 78 -13.93 -4.42 28.81
N PRO A 79 -14.09 -5.68 28.37
CA PRO A 79 -13.74 -6.09 27.01
C PRO A 79 -14.48 -5.27 25.95
N GLU A 80 -15.72 -4.87 26.23
CA GLU A 80 -16.53 -3.99 25.38
C GLU A 80 -15.93 -2.59 25.25
N ARG A 81 -15.53 -1.96 26.37
CA ARG A 81 -14.88 -0.65 26.35
C ARG A 81 -13.52 -0.70 25.62
N LYS A 82 -12.76 -1.78 25.77
CA LYS A 82 -11.52 -2.01 24.99
C LYS A 82 -11.80 -2.12 23.49
N LYS A 83 -12.87 -2.81 23.09
CA LYS A 83 -13.29 -2.92 21.69
C LYS A 83 -13.72 -1.57 21.12
N LYS A 84 -14.54 -0.81 21.86
CA LYS A 84 -14.98 0.54 21.46
C LYS A 84 -13.78 1.48 21.31
N LEU A 85 -12.84 1.46 22.25
CA LEU A 85 -11.63 2.28 22.20
C LEU A 85 -10.75 1.94 20.98
N ARG A 86 -10.52 0.65 20.70
CA ARG A 86 -9.78 0.23 19.48
C ARG A 86 -10.44 0.73 18.21
N LYS A 87 -11.77 0.64 18.14
CA LYS A 87 -12.54 1.16 17.00
C LYS A 87 -12.34 2.67 16.85
N LEU A 88 -12.45 3.42 17.94
CA LEU A 88 -12.24 4.89 17.93
C LEU A 88 -10.81 5.25 17.52
N LEU A 89 -9.80 4.53 18.01
CA LEU A 89 -8.41 4.74 17.62
C LEU A 89 -8.15 4.45 16.15
N MET A 90 -8.72 3.37 15.60
CA MET A 90 -8.62 3.06 14.17
C MET A 90 -9.36 4.09 13.31
N LEU A 91 -10.53 4.56 13.76
CA LEU A 91 -11.28 5.61 13.07
C LEU A 91 -10.49 6.92 13.05
N LYS A 92 -9.96 7.34 14.20
CA LYS A 92 -9.10 8.52 14.29
C LYS A 92 -7.85 8.37 13.43
N ALA A 93 -7.15 7.23 13.49
CA ALA A 93 -5.97 7.01 12.66
C ALA A 93 -6.28 7.06 11.16
N ALA A 94 -7.45 6.58 10.74
CA ALA A 94 -7.89 6.67 9.35
C ALA A 94 -8.26 8.11 8.95
N GLU A 95 -8.84 8.89 9.85
CA GLU A 95 -9.12 10.30 9.66
C GLU A 95 -7.83 11.12 9.58
N ASP A 96 -6.92 10.95 10.55
CA ASP A 96 -5.61 11.59 10.58
C ASP A 96 -4.80 11.26 9.31
N LEU A 97 -4.85 10.00 8.83
CA LEU A 97 -4.19 9.59 7.59
C LEU A 97 -4.75 10.33 6.36
N LYS A 98 -6.07 10.52 6.29
CA LYS A 98 -6.70 11.28 5.20
C LYS A 98 -6.36 12.77 5.28
N GLN A 99 -6.35 13.34 6.47
CA GLN A 99 -5.94 14.74 6.68
C GLN A 99 -4.49 14.95 6.26
N GLN A 100 -3.58 14.05 6.65
CA GLN A 100 -2.18 14.10 6.22
C GLN A 100 -2.04 13.97 4.70
N GLN A 101 -2.81 13.09 4.05
CA GLN A 101 -2.82 12.99 2.59
C GLN A 101 -3.29 14.29 1.92
N MET A 102 -4.35 14.91 2.44
CA MET A 102 -4.86 16.18 1.94
C MET A 102 -3.83 17.30 2.10
N LEU A 103 -3.20 17.43 3.27
CA LEU A 103 -2.15 18.41 3.52
C LEU A 103 -0.93 18.18 2.63
N LYS A 104 -0.51 16.92 2.46
CA LYS A 104 0.61 16.57 1.58
C LYS A 104 0.31 16.90 0.12
N GLU A 105 -0.91 16.68 -0.34
CA GLU A 105 -1.32 17.05 -1.71
C GLU A 105 -1.41 18.58 -1.86
N GLN A 106 -1.95 19.30 -0.89
CA GLN A 106 -1.95 20.78 -0.92
C GLN A 106 -0.53 21.34 -0.97
N GLU A 107 0.36 20.81 -0.13
CA GLU A 107 1.78 21.20 -0.12
C GLU A 107 2.47 20.84 -1.44
N ARG A 108 2.15 19.68 -2.02
CA ARG A 108 2.64 19.30 -3.34
C ARG A 108 2.19 20.31 -4.40
N GLN A 109 0.92 20.70 -4.42
CA GLN A 109 0.40 21.70 -5.36
C GLN A 109 1.10 23.05 -5.17
N ARG A 110 1.30 23.49 -3.91
CA ARG A 110 2.04 24.71 -3.59
C ARG A 110 3.47 24.68 -4.12
N ILE A 111 4.21 23.61 -3.85
CA ILE A 111 5.59 23.44 -4.31
C ILE A 111 5.66 23.37 -5.84
N LEU A 112 4.70 22.70 -6.50
CA LEU A 112 4.65 22.65 -7.96
C LEU A 112 4.39 24.04 -8.55
N GLN A 113 3.49 24.82 -7.97
CA GLN A 113 3.25 26.20 -8.39
C GLN A 113 4.47 27.10 -8.20
N GLU A 114 5.24 26.91 -7.12
CA GLU A 114 6.47 27.66 -6.87
C GLU A 114 7.64 27.24 -7.78
N ARG A 115 7.72 25.96 -8.18
CA ARG A 115 8.84 25.41 -8.96
C ARG A 115 8.65 25.46 -10.47
N ILE A 116 7.42 25.36 -10.95
CA ILE A 116 7.14 25.42 -12.39
C ILE A 116 7.33 26.87 -12.84
N LEU A 117 8.24 27.09 -13.78
CA LEU A 117 8.38 28.38 -14.45
C LEU A 117 7.02 28.76 -15.08
N PRO A 118 6.41 29.90 -14.68
CA PRO A 118 5.13 30.32 -15.24
C PRO A 118 5.32 30.71 -16.70
N LEU A 119 4.31 30.41 -17.53
CA LEU A 119 4.28 30.97 -18.88
C LEU A 119 4.03 32.48 -18.79
N PRO A 120 4.70 33.31 -19.62
CA PRO A 120 4.40 34.73 -19.70
C PRO A 120 2.92 34.97 -20.05
N GLU A 121 2.28 35.94 -19.39
CA GLU A 121 0.86 36.28 -19.65
C GLU A 121 0.64 36.75 -21.10
N ASP A 122 1.67 37.37 -21.67
CA ASP A 122 1.68 37.93 -23.02
C ASP A 122 2.22 36.94 -24.08
N PHE A 123 2.31 35.64 -23.78
CA PHE A 123 2.92 34.59 -24.63
C PHE A 123 2.55 34.68 -26.12
N ASP A 124 1.29 34.95 -26.44
CA ASP A 124 0.78 35.03 -27.82
C ASP A 124 1.22 36.29 -28.59
N SER A 125 1.80 37.27 -27.89
CA SER A 125 2.25 38.54 -28.44
C SER A 125 3.77 38.72 -28.48
N LEU A 126 4.54 37.71 -28.02
CA LEU A 126 6.00 37.71 -28.08
C LEU A 126 6.51 37.61 -29.52
N ASP A 127 7.66 38.22 -29.77
CA ASP A 127 8.36 38.08 -31.05
C ASP A 127 9.03 36.70 -31.18
N THR A 128 9.34 36.30 -32.41
CA THR A 128 9.94 35.01 -32.73
C THR A 128 11.30 34.78 -32.07
N ASP A 129 12.10 35.83 -31.89
CA ASP A 129 13.39 35.75 -31.21
C ASP A 129 13.20 35.58 -29.68
N GLU A 130 12.27 36.30 -29.07
CA GLU A 130 11.92 36.17 -27.65
C GLU A 130 11.36 34.78 -27.32
N LEU A 131 10.52 34.24 -28.21
CA LEU A 131 10.01 32.86 -28.13
C LEU A 131 11.15 31.82 -28.16
N ARG A 132 12.20 32.08 -28.94
CA ARG A 132 13.35 31.19 -29.05
C ARG A 132 14.20 31.20 -27.78
N GLU A 133 14.44 32.38 -27.21
CA GLU A 133 15.15 32.53 -25.94
C GLU A 133 14.39 31.85 -24.79
N LEU A 134 13.08 32.07 -24.69
CA LEU A 134 12.22 31.42 -23.69
C LEU A 134 12.26 29.89 -23.83
N ALA A 135 12.15 29.36 -25.05
CA ALA A 135 12.23 27.93 -25.30
C ALA A 135 13.59 27.33 -24.87
N GLN A 136 14.67 28.09 -25.05
CA GLN A 136 16.00 27.68 -24.63
C GLN A 136 16.15 27.67 -23.10
N GLU A 137 15.61 28.67 -22.40
CA GLU A 137 15.55 28.71 -20.94
C GLU A 137 14.79 27.50 -20.36
N PHE A 138 13.61 27.17 -20.92
CA PHE A 138 12.87 25.98 -20.53
C PHE A 138 13.66 24.69 -20.78
N ALA A 139 14.37 24.58 -21.90
CA ALA A 139 15.16 23.41 -22.23
C ALA A 139 16.33 23.21 -21.25
N GLU A 140 17.04 24.29 -20.90
CA GLU A 140 18.11 24.27 -19.90
C GLU A 140 17.57 23.88 -18.51
N HIS A 141 16.43 24.44 -18.11
CA HIS A 141 15.78 24.11 -16.85
C HIS A 141 15.32 22.64 -16.77
N ILE A 142 14.76 22.09 -17.86
CA ILE A 142 14.38 20.68 -17.94
C ILE A 142 15.60 19.79 -17.76
N LEU A 143 16.73 20.10 -18.40
CA LEU A 143 17.96 19.32 -18.29
C LEU A 143 18.50 19.28 -16.85
N GLU A 144 18.47 20.42 -16.14
CA GLU A 144 18.81 20.48 -14.72
C GLU A 144 17.86 19.63 -13.86
N LEU A 145 16.54 19.74 -14.10
CA LEU A 145 15.53 18.96 -13.38
C LEU A 145 15.68 17.45 -13.63
N GLU A 146 16.06 17.04 -14.83
CA GLU A 146 16.33 15.64 -15.15
C GLU A 146 17.52 15.09 -14.36
N SER A 147 18.60 15.88 -14.23
CA SER A 147 19.74 15.53 -13.39
C SER A 147 19.31 15.35 -11.93
N HIS A 148 18.61 16.33 -11.37
CA HIS A 148 18.12 16.24 -9.99
C HIS A 148 17.16 15.07 -9.76
N LYS A 149 16.29 14.78 -10.74
CA LYS A 149 15.39 13.62 -10.69
C LYS A 149 16.18 12.31 -10.68
N TYR A 150 17.25 12.22 -11.48
CA TYR A 150 18.09 11.03 -11.50
C TYR A 150 18.73 10.78 -10.14
N ASP A 151 19.35 11.80 -9.54
CA ASP A 151 19.99 11.70 -8.22
C ASP A 151 18.99 11.27 -7.14
N LEU A 152 17.83 11.94 -7.07
CA LEU A 152 16.76 11.57 -6.13
C LEU A 152 16.27 10.13 -6.35
N SER A 153 16.13 9.70 -7.61
CA SER A 153 15.68 8.35 -7.93
C SER A 153 16.73 7.29 -7.59
N TYR A 154 18.01 7.64 -7.66
CA TYR A 154 19.10 6.77 -7.22
C TYR A 154 19.10 6.62 -5.69
N ASP A 155 18.98 7.73 -4.96
CA ASP A 155 18.91 7.73 -3.50
C ASP A 155 17.70 6.92 -2.98
N VAL A 156 16.53 7.09 -3.59
CA VAL A 156 15.34 6.31 -3.25
C VAL A 156 15.57 4.82 -3.47
N ARG A 157 16.18 4.43 -4.60
CA ARG A 157 16.53 3.02 -4.86
C ARG A 157 17.48 2.47 -3.80
N GLN A 158 18.53 3.21 -3.43
CA GLN A 158 19.46 2.79 -2.38
C GLN A 158 18.76 2.58 -1.04
N LYS A 159 17.81 3.47 -0.70
CA LYS A 159 17.02 3.37 0.52
C LYS A 159 16.05 2.19 0.49
N ASP A 160 15.45 1.88 -0.66
CA ASP A 160 14.61 0.70 -0.83
C ASP A 160 15.40 -0.60 -0.65
N PHE A 161 16.64 -0.66 -1.19
CA PHE A 161 17.55 -1.78 -0.92
C PHE A 161 17.87 -1.91 0.57
N GLU A 162 18.23 -0.82 1.24
CA GLU A 162 18.52 -0.81 2.68
C GLU A 162 17.30 -1.29 3.50
N ILE A 163 16.09 -0.84 3.17
CA ILE A 163 14.85 -1.29 3.81
C ILE A 163 14.63 -2.79 3.60
N ASN A 164 14.88 -3.29 2.39
CA ASN A 164 14.74 -4.71 2.07
C ASN A 164 15.72 -5.57 2.89
N GLU A 165 17.00 -5.18 2.94
CA GLU A 165 18.03 -5.86 3.74
C GLU A 165 17.65 -5.89 5.23
N LEU A 166 17.25 -4.74 5.79
CA LEU A 166 16.79 -4.66 7.17
C LEU A 166 15.53 -5.51 7.41
N THR A 167 14.62 -5.59 6.44
CA THR A 167 13.41 -6.42 6.51
C THR A 167 13.77 -7.90 6.54
N ILE A 168 14.72 -8.35 5.72
CA ILE A 168 15.24 -9.72 5.72
C ILE A 168 15.89 -10.02 7.08
N ALA A 169 16.80 -9.17 7.56
CA ALA A 169 17.47 -9.35 8.84
C ALA A 169 16.48 -9.47 10.02
N VAL A 170 15.45 -8.62 10.06
CA VAL A 170 14.38 -8.68 11.08
C VAL A 170 13.58 -9.98 10.98
N ASN A 171 13.32 -10.47 9.77
CA ASN A 171 12.59 -11.71 9.54
C ASN A 171 13.42 -12.95 9.93
N ASP A 172 14.71 -12.96 9.66
CA ASP A 172 15.61 -14.06 10.05
C ASP A 172 15.79 -14.16 11.55
N LEU A 173 15.89 -13.01 12.24
CA LEU A 173 15.94 -12.92 13.71
C LEU A 173 14.61 -13.33 14.36
N ARG A 174 13.46 -12.98 13.77
CA ARG A 174 12.14 -13.42 14.25
C ARG A 174 11.88 -14.89 13.91
N GLY A 175 12.55 -15.42 12.88
CA GLY A 175 12.33 -16.73 12.29
C GLY A 175 11.17 -16.73 11.29
N LYS A 176 11.47 -17.14 10.04
CA LYS A 176 10.49 -17.37 8.94
C LYS A 176 9.28 -18.23 9.36
N PHE A 177 9.45 -19.08 10.38
CA PHE A 177 8.44 -19.96 10.97
C PHE A 177 8.18 -19.64 12.44
N VAL A 178 7.79 -18.41 12.77
CA VAL A 178 7.02 -18.19 14.02
C VAL A 178 5.73 -18.99 13.88
N LYS A 179 5.69 -20.22 14.42
CA LYS A 179 4.55 -21.14 14.32
C LYS A 179 3.28 -20.36 14.66
N PRO A 180 2.45 -20.01 13.65
CA PRO A 180 1.24 -19.26 13.92
C PRO A 180 0.43 -20.13 14.87
N THR A 181 0.03 -19.58 16.01
CA THR A 181 -0.81 -20.33 16.96
C THR A 181 -2.06 -20.77 16.20
N LEU A 182 -2.17 -22.06 15.88
CA LEU A 182 -3.24 -22.61 15.07
C LEU A 182 -4.55 -22.38 15.81
N LYS A 183 -5.32 -21.38 15.38
CA LYS A 183 -6.69 -21.18 15.86
C LYS A 183 -7.58 -22.15 15.11
N LYS A 184 -8.47 -22.84 15.84
CA LYS A 184 -9.51 -23.68 15.24
C LYS A 184 -10.43 -22.77 14.41
N VAL A 185 -10.14 -22.67 13.12
CA VAL A 185 -11.00 -21.98 12.15
C VAL A 185 -12.18 -22.91 11.85
N SER A 186 -13.41 -22.46 12.11
CA SER A 186 -14.59 -23.19 11.69
C SER A 186 -14.73 -23.08 10.17
N LYS A 187 -14.96 -24.21 9.49
CA LYS A 187 -15.12 -24.28 8.02
C LYS A 187 -16.35 -23.52 7.50
N THR A 188 -17.18 -22.98 8.39
CA THR A 188 -18.43 -22.28 8.05
C THR A 188 -18.15 -20.94 7.37
N ASP A 189 -17.10 -20.20 7.77
CA ASP A 189 -16.83 -18.86 7.24
C ASP A 189 -16.37 -18.89 5.76
N SER A 190 -15.63 -19.93 5.35
CA SER A 190 -15.26 -20.15 3.94
C SER A 190 -16.46 -20.50 3.06
N LYS A 191 -17.48 -21.19 3.60
CA LYS A 191 -18.74 -21.46 2.89
C LYS A 191 -19.57 -20.18 2.72
N PHE A 192 -19.55 -19.29 3.72
CA PHE A 192 -20.19 -17.98 3.62
C PHE A 192 -19.46 -17.04 2.65
N ASN A 193 -18.13 -17.07 2.56
CA ASN A 193 -17.40 -16.22 1.60
C ASN A 193 -17.69 -16.59 0.13
N LYS A 194 -17.93 -17.87 -0.19
CA LYS A 194 -18.33 -18.27 -1.55
C LYS A 194 -19.72 -17.75 -1.92
N ILE A 195 -20.62 -17.64 -0.94
CA ILE A 195 -21.94 -17.02 -1.09
C ILE A 195 -21.81 -15.48 -1.18
N LYS A 196 -21.01 -14.84 -0.31
CA LYS A 196 -20.75 -13.38 -0.32
C LYS A 196 -20.04 -12.88 -1.59
N LYS A 197 -19.25 -13.69 -2.27
CA LYS A 197 -18.57 -13.31 -3.52
C LYS A 197 -19.48 -13.47 -4.75
N SER A 198 -20.48 -14.34 -4.66
CA SER A 198 -21.51 -14.53 -5.69
C SER A 198 -22.61 -13.46 -5.61
N THR A 199 -22.79 -12.81 -4.47
CA THR A 199 -23.72 -11.70 -4.29
C THR A 199 -22.96 -10.46 -3.85
N ASN A 200 -22.72 -9.54 -4.79
CA ASN A 200 -22.08 -8.24 -4.55
C ASN A 200 -22.90 -7.29 -3.64
N ALA A 201 -23.88 -7.81 -2.91
CA ALA A 201 -24.53 -7.12 -1.81
C ALA A 201 -23.72 -7.42 -0.55
N LYS A 202 -23.10 -6.38 0.01
CA LYS A 202 -22.76 -6.32 1.44
C LYS A 202 -23.86 -7.06 2.19
N VAL A 203 -23.52 -8.21 2.80
CA VAL A 203 -24.47 -8.96 3.65
C VAL A 203 -24.66 -8.10 4.89
N ASP A 204 -25.46 -7.06 4.73
CA ASP A 204 -25.91 -6.21 5.79
C ASP A 204 -26.98 -7.04 6.51
N PHE A 205 -26.62 -7.59 7.67
CA PHE A 205 -27.54 -8.41 8.46
C PHE A 205 -28.85 -7.67 8.76
N ARG A 206 -28.87 -6.34 8.64
CA ARG A 206 -30.03 -5.47 8.85
C ARG A 206 -31.04 -5.52 7.71
N SER A 207 -30.64 -5.88 6.49
CA SER A 207 -31.56 -5.87 5.34
C SER A 207 -32.60 -6.99 5.40
N ASN A 208 -32.30 -8.07 6.14
CA ASN A 208 -33.19 -9.21 6.32
C ASN A 208 -33.98 -9.16 7.65
N LEU A 209 -33.81 -8.11 8.45
CA LEU A 209 -34.70 -7.81 9.58
C LEU A 209 -35.78 -6.85 9.09
N LYS A 210 -37.05 -7.17 9.36
CA LYS A 210 -38.13 -6.17 9.29
C LYS A 210 -37.83 -5.10 10.35
N ASN A 211 -37.51 -3.87 9.93
CA ASN A 211 -37.69 -2.72 10.81
C ASN A 211 -39.19 -2.61 11.09
N VAL A 212 -39.58 -2.86 12.33
CA VAL A 212 -40.93 -2.50 12.77
C VAL A 212 -40.83 -1.04 13.18
N ASP A 213 -41.43 -0.14 12.40
CA ASP A 213 -41.68 1.24 12.81
C ASP A 213 -42.69 1.22 13.96
N THR A 214 -42.25 0.82 15.15
CA THR A 214 -43.01 1.05 16.36
C THR A 214 -42.86 2.53 16.70
N ASN A 215 -43.74 3.35 16.13
CA ASN A 215 -44.12 4.68 16.62
C ASN A 215 -44.78 4.58 18.02
N LYS A 216 -44.14 3.88 18.96
CA LYS A 216 -44.57 3.80 20.37
C LYS A 216 -43.75 4.71 21.29
N PHE A 217 -42.71 5.37 20.76
CA PHE A 217 -41.90 6.35 21.48
C PHE A 217 -41.59 7.61 20.66
N ALA A 218 -42.25 7.80 19.50
CA ALA A 218 -42.22 9.09 18.82
C ALA A 218 -43.17 10.02 19.57
N LEU A 219 -42.60 11.09 20.12
CA LEU A 219 -43.32 12.23 20.68
C LEU A 219 -44.27 12.76 19.59
N ASP A 220 -45.56 12.86 19.90
CA ASP A 220 -46.59 13.40 19.01
C ASP A 220 -46.32 14.88 18.77
N ASP A 221 -45.63 15.19 17.69
CA ASP A 221 -45.56 16.54 17.13
C ASP A 221 -45.97 16.49 15.64
N GLU A 222 -47.01 17.29 15.36
CA GLU A 222 -47.53 17.71 14.06
C GLU A 222 -48.17 16.65 13.13
N LYS A 223 -49.45 16.43 13.40
CA LYS A 223 -50.49 15.99 12.47
C LYS A 223 -50.58 16.93 11.24
N THR A 224 -49.93 16.59 10.14
CA THR A 224 -50.28 17.11 8.80
C THR A 224 -51.27 16.18 8.12
N GLU A 225 -52.55 16.57 8.25
CA GLU A 225 -53.70 16.43 7.35
C GLU A 225 -53.75 15.32 6.28
N SER A 226 -54.61 14.34 6.60
CA SER A 226 -55.62 13.66 5.76
C SER A 226 -55.31 13.31 4.29
N ASN A 227 -55.06 12.01 4.12
CA ASN A 227 -55.51 11.14 3.02
C ASN A 227 -56.69 11.66 2.19
N LYS A 228 -56.51 11.67 0.86
CA LYS A 228 -57.60 11.41 -0.08
C LYS A 228 -57.32 10.07 -0.75
N ALA A 229 -58.17 9.08 -0.46
CA ALA A 229 -58.05 7.74 -1.01
C ALA A 229 -58.49 7.70 -2.48
N ASP A 230 -57.72 6.96 -3.29
CA ASP A 230 -57.76 6.93 -4.76
C ASP A 230 -58.93 6.11 -5.35
N TRP A 231 -60.11 6.22 -4.73
CA TRP A 231 -61.37 5.69 -5.26
C TRP A 231 -62.52 6.71 -5.21
N ALA A 232 -62.26 7.92 -4.73
CA ALA A 232 -63.19 9.04 -4.84
C ALA A 232 -62.97 9.74 -6.18
N LYS A 233 -63.68 9.28 -7.21
CA LYS A 233 -63.86 10.00 -8.47
C LYS A 233 -64.79 11.18 -8.28
#